data_AF-A0A450TW79-F1
#
_entry.id   AF-A0A450TW79-F1
#
_cell.length_a   1.000
_cell.length_b   1.000
_cell.length_c   1.000
_cell.angle_alpha   90.00
_cell.angle_beta   90.00
_cell.angle_gamma   90.00
#
_symmetry.space_group_name_H-M   'P 1'
#
loop_
_entity.id
_entity.type
_entity.pdbx_description
1 polymer ?
#
loop_
_entity_poly.entity_id
_entity_poly.type
_entity_poly.pdbx_seq_one_letter_code
_entity_poly.pdbx_strand_id
1 'polypeptide(L)'
;MYIVQIVIGRIKVKQCPDHFSVQINTPNANPIEKYRMNLAHSPIRPKILALVGPTASGKSDYAVQLARLFDGEIVSADSRQVYRHLNLGTGKITHQEMLGIPHHLIDIIDPEITGPDIIDSGEDYSPAPQVRRSTTGNNPLISHCRIIEGICGARHYSLFDFQRDAYSAIESIARNKRLPIIAGGTGLYIAAVVEGYELLDVKPDPVARQELEGRSMDQLIEIIQRERPGALDAIGARTKRRLIRAIEIIQAGFDYEDAKRKSRRLDALMIGVQWEKDILHRRIRERLYRRLEQGMIEEVEGLRANGVPDRFLFAMGLEYRAILQYLQGGYPSRQHFIDHLETSIRQFAKRQMTWFRGRPGITWVAGADLLSPPTMDRIRSFLENESSDHRTRGFQPMNKKNVLVILGNGFEEIEALAPVDLLRRAQVPCQTASVESERLVTGRNGVRVEADVAFEEVRHRTFDALIIPGGPGTMELRKKTAVLEMVRAHRQQDKLVGAICAAPVVLLDAGVLPGPRHTGHMTILNELPGIEQGQAVVVDGKVITSRGAGTAIEFGLALVSALAGEEVAAEVAKSIHHGKL
;
A
#
# COMPACT_ATOMS: atom_id res chain seq x y z
N MET A 1 40.18 -23.94 -45.36
CA MET A 1 40.70 -24.61 -44.15
C MET A 1 39.51 -24.73 -43.19
N TYR A 2 38.98 -25.95 -43.06
CA TYR A 2 37.93 -26.50 -42.14
C TYR A 2 36.74 -25.57 -41.74
N ILE A 3 35.51 -25.65 -42.28
CA ILE A 3 34.43 -26.71 -42.23
C ILE A 3 34.00 -26.97 -40.76
N VAL A 4 32.77 -26.64 -40.32
CA VAL A 4 31.54 -27.44 -40.53
C VAL A 4 30.29 -26.61 -40.89
N GLN A 5 29.63 -27.14 -41.90
CA GLN A 5 28.39 -26.83 -42.59
C GLN A 5 27.31 -27.80 -42.09
N ILE A 6 26.10 -27.37 -41.72
CA ILE A 6 24.86 -28.11 -42.04
C ILE A 6 23.73 -27.13 -42.39
N VAL A 7 23.25 -27.33 -43.62
CA VAL A 7 22.14 -26.73 -44.35
C VAL A 7 20.85 -27.52 -44.00
N ILE A 8 19.64 -26.94 -43.99
CA ILE A 8 18.55 -27.10 -44.98
C ILE A 8 17.32 -26.38 -44.35
N GLY A 9 16.53 -25.52 -45.02
CA GLY A 9 16.43 -25.30 -46.46
C GLY A 9 15.70 -24.01 -46.90
N ARG A 10 16.15 -23.56 -48.08
CA ARG A 10 15.48 -22.81 -49.16
C ARG A 10 14.56 -21.62 -48.80
N ILE A 11 15.16 -20.42 -48.77
CA ILE A 11 14.46 -19.16 -49.10
C ILE A 11 14.71 -18.89 -50.60
N LYS A 12 13.65 -18.84 -51.41
CA LYS A 12 13.68 -18.22 -52.74
C LYS A 12 13.52 -16.71 -52.55
N VAL A 13 14.56 -15.94 -52.84
CA VAL A 13 14.49 -14.48 -52.92
C VAL A 13 14.02 -14.09 -54.33
N LYS A 14 12.89 -13.39 -54.42
CA LYS A 14 12.47 -12.67 -55.62
C LYS A 14 12.43 -11.19 -55.27
N GLN A 15 13.26 -10.40 -55.93
CA GLN A 15 13.40 -8.95 -55.77
C GLN A 15 12.20 -8.22 -56.39
N CYS A 16 11.57 -7.32 -55.63
CA CYS A 16 10.93 -6.09 -56.10
C CYS A 16 10.66 -5.14 -54.91
N PRO A 17 10.50 -3.83 -55.16
CA PRO A 17 11.03 -2.79 -54.29
C PRO A 17 9.96 -2.09 -53.44
N ASP A 18 10.50 -1.44 -52.41
CA ASP A 18 9.99 -0.33 -51.60
C ASP A 18 9.03 -0.64 -50.44
N HIS A 19 9.58 -0.34 -49.25
CA HIS A 19 9.03 -0.29 -47.90
C HIS A 19 8.70 -1.61 -47.18
N PHE A 20 9.68 -2.12 -46.41
CA PHE A 20 9.40 -2.86 -45.17
C PHE A 20 10.39 -2.50 -44.05
N SER A 21 9.83 -2.17 -42.89
CA SER A 21 10.47 -2.21 -41.58
C SER A 21 10.83 -3.65 -41.20
N VAL A 22 12.00 -3.86 -40.62
CA VAL A 22 12.46 -5.16 -40.10
C VAL A 22 11.61 -5.54 -38.87
N GLN A 23 10.76 -6.56 -39.00
CA GLN A 23 10.26 -7.32 -37.85
C GLN A 23 11.26 -8.42 -37.52
N ILE A 24 11.89 -8.31 -36.34
CA ILE A 24 12.64 -9.41 -35.72
C ILE A 24 11.60 -10.31 -35.05
N ASN A 25 11.28 -11.45 -35.67
CA ASN A 25 10.55 -12.52 -34.98
C ASN A 25 11.52 -13.24 -34.04
N THR A 26 11.43 -12.94 -32.74
CA THR A 26 12.01 -13.78 -31.69
C THR A 26 11.12 -15.01 -31.47
N PRO A 27 11.67 -16.24 -31.46
CA PRO A 27 10.91 -17.42 -31.04
C PRO A 27 10.67 -17.37 -29.53
N ASN A 28 9.44 -17.67 -29.12
CA ASN A 28 8.95 -17.70 -27.74
C ASN A 28 8.89 -16.34 -27.01
N ALA A 29 7.85 -15.56 -27.34
CA ALA A 29 7.31 -14.58 -26.41
C ALA A 29 6.96 -15.29 -25.08
N ASN A 30 7.71 -14.96 -24.03
CA ASN A 30 7.48 -15.37 -22.65
C ASN A 30 6.02 -15.02 -22.27
N PRO A 31 5.24 -15.88 -21.59
CA PRO A 31 3.86 -15.59 -21.20
C PRO A 31 3.65 -14.21 -20.56
N ILE A 32 4.70 -13.64 -19.95
CA ILE A 32 4.76 -12.29 -19.38
C ILE A 32 4.46 -11.17 -20.40
N GLU A 33 4.89 -11.26 -21.66
CA GLU A 33 4.59 -10.21 -22.65
C GLU A 33 3.08 -10.11 -22.94
N LYS A 34 2.38 -11.25 -22.90
CA LYS A 34 0.93 -11.30 -23.08
C LYS A 34 0.17 -10.66 -21.91
N TYR A 35 0.72 -10.74 -20.69
CA TYR A 35 0.14 -10.11 -19.49
C TYR A 35 0.62 -8.67 -19.27
N ARG A 36 1.78 -8.26 -19.82
CA ARG A 36 2.23 -6.86 -19.84
C ARG A 36 1.28 -5.97 -20.65
N MET A 37 0.64 -6.50 -21.68
CA MET A 37 -0.17 -5.69 -22.59
C MET A 37 -1.56 -5.30 -22.07
N ASN A 38 -2.16 -6.03 -21.13
CA ASN A 38 -3.58 -5.81 -20.77
C ASN A 38 -3.84 -4.72 -19.71
N LEU A 39 -2.84 -4.30 -18.92
CA LEU A 39 -2.98 -3.19 -17.95
C LEU A 39 -2.10 -1.97 -18.28
N ALA A 40 -1.17 -2.09 -19.23
CA ALA A 40 -0.36 -0.95 -19.69
C ALA A 40 -1.15 0.06 -20.55
N HIS A 41 -2.39 -0.27 -20.95
CA HIS A 41 -3.15 0.51 -21.94
C HIS A 41 -4.57 0.93 -21.51
N SER A 42 -5.01 0.65 -20.29
CA SER A 42 -6.27 1.23 -19.77
C SER A 42 -5.93 2.52 -19.00
N PRO A 43 -6.44 3.70 -19.41
CA PRO A 43 -6.16 4.95 -18.71
C PRO A 43 -6.70 4.94 -17.27
N ILE A 44 -7.72 4.12 -16.98
CA ILE A 44 -8.37 4.06 -15.66
C ILE A 44 -7.92 2.79 -14.92
N ARG A 45 -7.28 2.99 -13.76
CA ARG A 45 -6.90 1.90 -12.84
C ARG A 45 -8.12 1.43 -12.04
N PRO A 46 -8.31 0.11 -11.86
CA PRO A 46 -9.38 -0.41 -11.00
C PRO A 46 -9.21 0.08 -9.57
N LYS A 47 -10.30 0.50 -8.94
CA LYS A 47 -10.34 0.78 -7.50
C LYS A 47 -10.47 -0.51 -6.71
N ILE A 48 -9.80 -0.60 -5.58
CA ILE A 48 -9.85 -1.75 -4.67
C ILE A 48 -9.85 -1.30 -3.21
N LEU A 49 -10.59 -2.01 -2.37
CA LEU A 49 -10.43 -1.91 -0.91
C LEU A 49 -9.47 -3.00 -0.43
N ALA A 50 -8.48 -2.62 0.37
CA ALA A 50 -7.51 -3.55 0.93
C ALA A 50 -7.61 -3.59 2.46
N LEU A 51 -8.12 -4.70 2.99
CA LEU A 51 -8.35 -4.88 4.43
C LEU A 51 -7.19 -5.63 5.07
N VAL A 52 -6.51 -4.94 5.98
CA VAL A 52 -5.29 -5.41 6.66
C VAL A 52 -5.46 -5.43 8.17
N GLY A 53 -4.57 -6.13 8.88
CA GLY A 53 -4.62 -6.28 10.34
C GLY A 53 -4.34 -7.70 10.83
N PRO A 54 -4.17 -7.89 12.14
CA PRO A 54 -3.69 -9.14 12.71
C PRO A 54 -4.76 -10.24 12.66
N THR A 55 -4.37 -11.50 12.86
CA THR A 55 -5.33 -12.59 13.06
C THR A 55 -6.33 -12.26 14.19
N ALA A 56 -7.56 -12.77 14.09
CA ALA A 56 -8.68 -12.49 15.00
C ALA A 56 -9.18 -11.03 15.07
N SER A 57 -8.73 -10.13 14.18
CA SER A 57 -9.18 -8.74 14.18
C SER A 57 -10.58 -8.48 13.61
N GLY A 58 -11.18 -9.45 12.90
CA GLY A 58 -12.52 -9.30 12.27
C GLY A 58 -12.52 -8.88 10.79
N LYS A 59 -11.37 -8.95 10.10
CA LYS A 59 -11.26 -8.55 8.67
C LYS A 59 -12.21 -9.29 7.74
N SER A 60 -12.40 -10.59 7.93
CA SER A 60 -13.25 -11.41 7.05
C SER A 60 -14.72 -10.96 7.16
N ASP A 61 -15.22 -10.81 8.38
CA ASP A 61 -16.58 -10.32 8.65
C ASP A 61 -16.77 -8.92 8.05
N TYR A 62 -15.77 -8.05 8.23
CA TYR A 62 -15.80 -6.69 7.68
C TYR A 62 -15.76 -6.67 6.15
N ALA A 63 -14.99 -7.55 5.52
CA ALA A 63 -14.96 -7.71 4.07
C ALA A 63 -16.35 -8.06 3.53
N VAL A 64 -17.02 -9.02 4.17
CA VAL A 64 -18.39 -9.45 3.80
C VAL A 64 -19.39 -8.31 3.98
N GLN A 65 -19.31 -7.56 5.09
CA GLN A 65 -20.17 -6.40 5.32
C GLN A 65 -19.99 -5.34 4.22
N LEU A 66 -18.74 -5.00 3.88
CA LEU A 66 -18.45 -4.03 2.81
C LEU A 66 -18.89 -4.55 1.44
N ALA A 67 -18.68 -5.82 1.13
CA ALA A 67 -19.13 -6.43 -0.11
C ALA A 67 -20.65 -6.34 -0.28
N ARG A 68 -21.41 -6.54 0.80
CA ARG A 68 -22.88 -6.36 0.77
C ARG A 68 -23.31 -4.90 0.58
N LEU A 69 -22.58 -3.96 1.17
CA LEU A 69 -22.91 -2.53 1.10
C LEU A 69 -22.56 -1.91 -0.25
N PHE A 70 -21.54 -2.42 -0.94
CA PHE A 70 -20.96 -1.82 -2.14
C PHE A 70 -20.95 -2.74 -3.37
N ASP A 71 -21.78 -3.79 -3.37
CA ASP A 71 -21.82 -4.83 -4.44
C ASP A 71 -20.42 -5.32 -4.83
N GLY A 72 -19.72 -5.84 -3.83
CA GLY A 72 -18.33 -6.27 -3.93
C GLY A 72 -18.13 -7.78 -3.93
N GLU A 73 -16.93 -8.18 -4.32
CA GLU A 73 -16.45 -9.55 -4.22
C GLU A 73 -15.08 -9.57 -3.55
N ILE A 74 -14.77 -10.67 -2.85
CA ILE A 74 -13.62 -10.73 -1.95
C ILE A 74 -12.50 -11.57 -2.55
N VAL A 75 -11.28 -11.06 -2.56
CA VAL A 75 -10.06 -11.79 -2.91
C VAL A 75 -9.30 -12.12 -1.63
N SER A 76 -9.23 -13.40 -1.27
CA SER A 76 -8.53 -13.84 -0.07
C SER A 76 -7.01 -13.68 -0.22
N ALA A 77 -6.39 -12.92 0.68
CA ALA A 77 -4.94 -12.74 0.77
C ALA A 77 -4.34 -13.54 1.95
N ASP A 78 -4.62 -14.83 1.97
CA ASP A 78 -4.09 -15.77 2.95
C ASP A 78 -3.34 -16.93 2.27
N SER A 79 -2.06 -17.11 2.62
CA SER A 79 -1.20 -18.15 2.03
C SER A 79 -1.62 -19.59 2.34
N ARG A 80 -2.59 -19.81 3.24
CA ARG A 80 -3.03 -21.15 3.67
C ARG A 80 -4.46 -21.47 3.26
N GLN A 81 -5.34 -20.49 3.16
CA GLN A 81 -6.73 -20.72 2.76
C GLN A 81 -6.90 -21.14 1.29
N VAL A 82 -5.84 -21.01 0.49
CA VAL A 82 -5.79 -21.51 -0.89
C VAL A 82 -5.89 -23.03 -1.00
N TYR A 83 -5.50 -23.77 0.06
CA TYR A 83 -5.49 -25.23 0.05
C TYR A 83 -6.85 -25.81 0.45
N ARG A 84 -7.32 -26.78 -0.34
CA ARG A 84 -8.50 -27.59 -0.04
C ARG A 84 -8.31 -28.37 1.24
N HIS A 85 -9.42 -28.62 1.94
CA HIS A 85 -9.51 -29.40 3.19
C HIS A 85 -8.78 -28.79 4.41
N LEU A 86 -7.95 -27.77 4.23
CA LEU A 86 -7.32 -27.02 5.33
C LEU A 86 -8.23 -25.88 5.79
N ASN A 87 -9.19 -26.15 6.68
CA ASN A 87 -10.29 -25.24 6.99
C ASN A 87 -10.16 -24.60 8.38
N LEU A 88 -10.27 -25.38 9.45
CA LEU A 88 -10.28 -24.92 10.83
C LEU A 88 -8.91 -24.36 11.23
N GLY A 89 -7.83 -25.06 10.90
CA GLY A 89 -6.46 -24.64 11.20
C GLY A 89 -6.06 -23.35 10.52
N THR A 90 -6.51 -23.13 9.28
CA THR A 90 -6.26 -21.86 8.53
C THR A 90 -7.25 -20.77 8.89
N GLY A 91 -8.34 -21.14 9.55
CA GLY A 91 -9.42 -20.24 9.85
C GLY A 91 -10.16 -19.71 8.65
N LYS A 92 -10.34 -20.59 7.66
CA LYS A 92 -11.11 -20.36 6.45
C LYS A 92 -12.53 -19.95 6.80
N ILE A 93 -13.02 -18.95 6.07
CA ILE A 93 -14.40 -18.50 6.20
C ILE A 93 -15.35 -19.59 5.67
N THR A 94 -16.43 -19.86 6.39
CA THR A 94 -17.44 -20.85 5.99
C THR A 94 -18.44 -20.26 5.00
N HIS A 95 -19.13 -21.11 4.23
CA HIS A 95 -20.20 -20.67 3.32
C HIS A 95 -21.30 -19.86 4.02
N GLN A 96 -21.61 -20.20 5.28
CA GLN A 96 -22.59 -19.46 6.08
C GLN A 96 -22.07 -18.05 6.40
N GLU A 97 -20.81 -17.92 6.81
CA GLU A 97 -20.17 -16.62 7.09
C GLU A 97 -19.96 -15.77 5.82
N MET A 98 -19.81 -16.40 4.65
CA MET A 98 -19.71 -15.69 3.37
C MET A 98 -21.00 -14.94 3.01
N LEU A 99 -22.16 -15.36 3.53
CA LEU A 99 -23.47 -14.74 3.27
C LEU A 99 -23.79 -14.59 1.76
N GLY A 100 -23.34 -15.56 0.95
CA GLY A 100 -23.51 -15.56 -0.51
C GLY A 100 -22.55 -14.65 -1.27
N ILE A 101 -21.64 -13.92 -0.60
CA ILE A 101 -20.63 -13.09 -1.24
C ILE A 101 -19.55 -13.99 -1.88
N PRO A 102 -19.26 -13.82 -3.19
CA PRO A 102 -18.18 -14.56 -3.85
C PRO A 102 -16.81 -14.29 -3.20
N HIS A 103 -16.11 -15.37 -2.88
CA HIS A 103 -14.72 -15.35 -2.41
C HIS A 103 -13.81 -16.04 -3.41
N HIS A 104 -12.76 -15.34 -3.81
CA HIS A 104 -11.73 -15.80 -4.73
C HIS A 104 -10.49 -16.23 -3.95
N LEU A 105 -9.70 -17.14 -4.54
CA LEU A 105 -8.44 -17.66 -3.97
C LEU A 105 -8.60 -18.41 -2.64
N ILE A 106 -9.72 -19.09 -2.48
CA ILE A 106 -9.97 -20.07 -1.42
C ILE A 106 -10.21 -21.41 -2.13
N ASP A 107 -9.63 -22.51 -1.60
CA ASP A 107 -9.86 -23.87 -2.13
C ASP A 107 -9.48 -24.04 -3.62
N ILE A 108 -8.42 -23.35 -4.06
CA ILE A 108 -7.99 -23.33 -5.46
C ILE A 108 -6.94 -24.40 -5.79
N ILE A 109 -6.28 -24.99 -4.78
CA ILE A 109 -5.27 -26.04 -4.95
C ILE A 109 -5.40 -27.14 -3.90
N ASP A 110 -4.94 -28.34 -4.23
CA ASP A 110 -4.91 -29.47 -3.30
C ASP A 110 -3.66 -29.45 -2.42
N PRO A 111 -3.74 -29.98 -1.18
CA PRO A 111 -2.56 -30.25 -0.38
C PRO A 111 -1.65 -31.29 -1.05
N GLU A 112 -0.40 -31.39 -0.59
CA GLU A 112 0.48 -32.48 -1.00
C GLU A 112 -0.10 -33.82 -0.51
N ILE A 113 -0.21 -34.80 -1.41
CA ILE A 113 -0.67 -36.16 -1.09
C ILE A 113 0.43 -37.15 -1.44
N THR A 114 0.70 -38.08 -0.54
CA THR A 114 1.56 -39.24 -0.80
C THR A 114 0.70 -40.49 -0.96
N GLY A 115 0.54 -40.98 -2.19
CA GLY A 115 -0.16 -42.22 -2.53
C GLY A 115 -0.32 -42.40 -4.06
N PRO A 116 -0.44 -43.63 -4.58
CA PRO A 116 -0.81 -43.86 -5.97
C PRO A 116 -2.31 -43.54 -6.15
N ASP A 117 -2.62 -42.59 -7.03
CA ASP A 117 -3.95 -42.27 -7.57
C ASP A 117 -5.15 -42.77 -6.76
N ILE A 118 -5.64 -41.95 -5.81
CA ILE A 118 -6.97 -42.16 -5.24
C ILE A 118 -7.97 -41.37 -6.08
N ILE A 119 -8.76 -42.14 -6.81
CA ILE A 119 -9.98 -41.76 -7.51
C ILE A 119 -10.91 -41.07 -6.52
N ASP A 120 -11.38 -39.89 -6.91
CA ASP A 120 -12.48 -39.12 -6.33
C ASP A 120 -13.57 -40.03 -5.74
N SER A 121 -13.51 -40.26 -4.43
CA SER A 121 -14.60 -40.91 -3.70
C SER A 121 -15.63 -39.83 -3.41
N GLY A 122 -16.56 -39.68 -4.36
CA GLY A 122 -17.62 -38.67 -4.36
C GLY A 122 -18.50 -38.69 -3.12
N GLU A 123 -18.05 -38.03 -2.06
CA GLU A 123 -18.89 -37.53 -0.98
C GLU A 123 -18.88 -36.00 -1.03
N ASP A 124 -20.03 -35.45 -1.40
CA ASP A 124 -20.33 -34.05 -1.60
C ASP A 124 -19.89 -33.17 -0.42
N TYR A 125 -18.79 -32.44 -0.61
CA TYR A 125 -18.60 -31.10 -0.09
C TYR A 125 -18.31 -30.19 -1.29
N SER A 126 -19.36 -29.86 -2.05
CA SER A 126 -19.28 -28.99 -3.23
C SER A 126 -19.03 -27.51 -2.83
N PRO A 127 -17.89 -26.89 -3.19
CA PRO A 127 -17.72 -25.45 -3.17
C PRO A 127 -17.84 -24.93 -4.60
N ALA A 128 -19.07 -24.84 -5.12
CA ALA A 128 -19.34 -24.13 -6.36
C ALA A 128 -20.75 -23.51 -6.31
N PRO A 129 -20.92 -22.19 -6.51
CA PRO A 129 -22.22 -21.66 -6.85
C PRO A 129 -22.59 -22.22 -8.23
N GLN A 130 -23.70 -22.97 -8.30
CA GLN A 130 -24.32 -23.29 -9.58
C GLN A 130 -24.72 -21.97 -10.25
N VAL A 131 -23.92 -21.58 -11.26
CA VAL A 131 -24.27 -20.48 -12.17
C VAL A 131 -25.56 -20.89 -12.87
N ARG A 132 -26.67 -20.22 -12.52
CA ARG A 132 -27.94 -20.38 -13.25
C ARG A 132 -27.69 -19.96 -14.70
N ARG A 133 -27.82 -20.91 -15.64
CA ARG A 133 -27.86 -20.62 -17.07
C ARG A 133 -29.04 -19.68 -17.35
N SER A 134 -28.79 -18.44 -17.72
CA SER A 134 -29.79 -17.67 -18.45
C SER A 134 -29.81 -18.19 -19.89
N THR A 135 -30.91 -18.82 -20.25
CA THR A 135 -31.26 -19.10 -21.64
C THR A 135 -31.67 -17.78 -22.28
N THR A 136 -30.76 -17.13 -23.02
CA THR A 136 -31.00 -16.38 -24.27
C THR A 136 -29.82 -15.46 -24.59
N GLY A 137 -29.31 -15.56 -25.82
CA GLY A 137 -28.44 -14.54 -26.44
C GLY A 137 -26.97 -14.94 -26.58
N ASN A 138 -26.60 -15.34 -27.80
CA ASN A 138 -25.23 -15.61 -28.24
C ASN A 138 -24.26 -14.48 -27.85
N ASN A 139 -23.21 -14.83 -27.09
CA ASN A 139 -21.98 -14.03 -27.05
C ASN A 139 -20.77 -14.99 -27.03
N PRO A 140 -20.00 -15.11 -28.12
CA PRO A 140 -18.84 -15.98 -28.16
C PRO A 140 -17.66 -15.19 -27.59
N LEU A 141 -17.29 -15.45 -26.33
CA LEU A 141 -15.95 -15.21 -25.73
C LEU A 141 -15.98 -15.50 -24.22
N ILE A 142 -16.38 -16.73 -23.84
CA ILE A 142 -15.96 -17.32 -22.56
C ILE A 142 -15.24 -18.62 -22.93
N SER A 143 -13.95 -18.49 -23.24
CA SER A 143 -13.08 -19.65 -23.37
C SER A 143 -12.96 -20.26 -21.97
N HIS A 144 -13.67 -21.37 -21.81
CA HIS A 144 -13.42 -22.43 -20.85
C HIS A 144 -11.95 -22.41 -20.41
N CYS A 145 -11.71 -22.18 -19.11
CA CYS A 145 -10.43 -22.50 -18.51
C CYS A 145 -10.27 -24.02 -18.66
N ARG A 146 -9.57 -24.45 -19.71
CA ARG A 146 -9.17 -25.85 -19.84
C ARG A 146 -8.37 -26.17 -18.60
N ILE A 147 -8.90 -27.07 -17.79
CA ILE A 147 -8.10 -27.93 -16.94
C ILE A 147 -7.00 -28.45 -17.85
N ILE A 148 -5.75 -28.03 -17.60
CA ILE A 148 -4.60 -28.72 -18.16
C ILE A 148 -4.57 -30.04 -17.41
N GLU A 149 -5.25 -31.04 -17.96
CA GLU A 149 -5.03 -32.43 -17.64
C GLU A 149 -3.55 -32.73 -17.89
N GLY A 150 -2.88 -33.31 -16.90
CA GLY A 150 -1.47 -33.71 -16.98
C GLY A 150 -0.57 -32.93 -16.02
N ILE A 151 -0.48 -33.45 -14.80
CA ILE A 151 0.59 -33.43 -13.78
C ILE A 151 -0.09 -33.37 -12.41
N CYS A 152 -0.42 -34.57 -11.90
CA CYS A 152 -0.71 -34.78 -10.49
C CYS A 152 0.63 -34.68 -9.74
N GLY A 153 0.92 -33.51 -9.20
CA GLY A 153 2.13 -33.20 -8.44
C GLY A 153 1.85 -31.95 -7.61
N ALA A 154 2.01 -32.09 -6.29
CA ALA A 154 1.68 -31.06 -5.30
C ALA A 154 2.19 -29.67 -5.70
N ARG A 155 1.31 -28.66 -5.71
CA ARG A 155 1.69 -27.28 -6.05
C ARG A 155 1.92 -26.46 -4.80
N HIS A 156 3.18 -26.11 -4.54
CA HIS A 156 3.48 -25.02 -3.61
C HIS A 156 2.91 -23.70 -4.17
N TYR A 157 2.06 -23.02 -3.40
CA TYR A 157 1.53 -21.71 -3.78
C TYR A 157 2.52 -20.59 -3.46
N SER A 158 3.07 -19.95 -4.49
CA SER A 158 4.06 -18.89 -4.33
C SER A 158 3.44 -17.49 -4.26
N LEU A 159 4.26 -16.49 -3.88
CA LEU A 159 3.86 -15.08 -3.99
C LEU A 159 3.55 -14.69 -5.44
N PHE A 160 4.25 -15.29 -6.40
CA PHE A 160 4.05 -15.04 -7.82
C PHE A 160 2.70 -15.56 -8.29
N ASP A 161 2.36 -16.80 -7.90
CA ASP A 161 1.04 -17.38 -8.18
C ASP A 161 -0.07 -16.54 -7.57
N PHE A 162 0.09 -16.15 -6.29
CA PHE A 162 -0.85 -15.26 -5.63
C PHE A 162 -1.06 -13.95 -6.40
N GLN A 163 0.01 -13.25 -6.77
CA GLN A 163 -0.11 -11.96 -7.44
C GLN A 163 -0.80 -12.09 -8.80
N ARG A 164 -0.43 -13.12 -9.58
CA ARG A 164 -1.07 -13.43 -10.87
C ARG A 164 -2.57 -13.67 -10.69
N ASP A 165 -2.93 -14.56 -9.78
CA ASP A 165 -4.32 -15.00 -9.60
C ASP A 165 -5.17 -13.90 -8.95
N ALA A 166 -4.58 -13.09 -8.06
CA ALA A 166 -5.22 -11.91 -7.49
C ALA A 166 -5.51 -10.84 -8.55
N TYR A 167 -4.55 -10.50 -9.43
CA TYR A 167 -4.83 -9.56 -10.52
C TYR A 167 -5.92 -10.07 -11.45
N SER A 168 -5.90 -11.37 -11.81
CA SER A 168 -6.95 -11.98 -12.63
C SER A 168 -8.34 -11.84 -11.99
N ALA A 169 -8.45 -12.15 -10.69
CA ALA A 169 -9.70 -12.00 -9.94
C ALA A 169 -10.16 -10.54 -9.87
N ILE A 170 -9.26 -9.61 -9.50
CA ILE A 170 -9.54 -8.17 -9.40
C ILE A 170 -10.04 -7.61 -10.74
N GLU A 171 -9.38 -7.97 -11.84
CA GLU A 171 -9.80 -7.53 -13.18
C GLU A 171 -11.17 -8.11 -13.56
N SER A 172 -11.44 -9.37 -13.25
CA SER A 172 -12.74 -10.01 -13.51
C SER A 172 -13.86 -9.29 -12.75
N ILE A 173 -13.66 -9.05 -11.45
CA ILE A 173 -14.62 -8.36 -10.59
C ILE A 173 -14.88 -6.94 -11.13
N ALA A 174 -13.82 -6.20 -11.44
CA ALA A 174 -13.92 -4.84 -11.97
C ALA A 174 -14.61 -4.79 -13.35
N ARG A 175 -14.32 -5.75 -14.25
CA ARG A 175 -15.00 -5.90 -15.55
C ARG A 175 -16.50 -6.14 -15.39
N ASN A 176 -16.91 -6.84 -14.34
CA ASN A 176 -18.30 -7.04 -13.97
C ASN A 176 -18.92 -5.86 -13.20
N LYS A 177 -18.23 -4.71 -13.14
CA LYS A 177 -18.65 -3.48 -12.44
C LYS A 177 -18.92 -3.66 -10.95
N ARG A 178 -18.28 -4.65 -10.33
CA ARG A 178 -18.33 -4.90 -8.89
C ARG A 178 -17.07 -4.38 -8.22
N LEU A 179 -17.15 -4.17 -6.90
CA LEU A 179 -16.02 -3.69 -6.11
C LEU A 179 -15.08 -4.85 -5.71
N PRO A 180 -13.81 -4.88 -6.16
CA PRO A 180 -12.83 -5.80 -5.62
C PRO A 180 -12.47 -5.42 -4.18
N ILE A 181 -12.48 -6.39 -3.28
CA ILE A 181 -12.04 -6.23 -1.88
C ILE A 181 -10.98 -7.31 -1.59
N ILE A 182 -9.73 -6.92 -1.40
CA ILE A 182 -8.67 -7.84 -0.99
C ILE A 182 -8.56 -7.86 0.53
N ALA A 183 -8.67 -9.04 1.16
CA ALA A 183 -8.65 -9.16 2.62
C ALA A 183 -7.78 -10.33 3.07
N GLY A 184 -6.91 -10.11 4.06
CA GLY A 184 -6.09 -11.20 4.58
C GLY A 184 -5.04 -10.79 5.61
N GLY A 185 -4.40 -11.81 6.20
CA GLY A 185 -3.33 -11.63 7.19
C GLY A 185 -1.91 -11.66 6.58
N THR A 186 -1.77 -12.04 5.31
CA THR A 186 -0.45 -12.18 4.67
C THR A 186 -0.02 -10.83 4.11
N GLY A 187 0.63 -10.01 4.94
CA GLY A 187 1.03 -8.66 4.54
C GLY A 187 1.76 -8.61 3.19
N LEU A 188 2.75 -9.48 2.99
CA LEU A 188 3.52 -9.52 1.74
C LEU A 188 2.65 -9.76 0.50
N TYR A 189 1.59 -10.56 0.60
CA TYR A 189 0.66 -10.81 -0.49
C TYR A 189 -0.08 -9.53 -0.87
N ILE A 190 -0.67 -8.87 0.13
CA ILE A 190 -1.40 -7.61 -0.07
C ILE A 190 -0.47 -6.54 -0.65
N ALA A 191 0.73 -6.37 -0.10
CA ALA A 191 1.70 -5.39 -0.62
C ALA A 191 2.11 -5.68 -2.07
N ALA A 192 2.36 -6.95 -2.43
CA ALA A 192 2.75 -7.28 -3.79
C ALA A 192 1.68 -6.86 -4.81
N VAL A 193 0.41 -6.97 -4.48
CA VAL A 193 -0.71 -6.58 -5.36
C VAL A 193 -0.95 -5.07 -5.31
N VAL A 194 -1.13 -4.51 -4.11
CA VAL A 194 -1.53 -3.12 -3.89
C VAL A 194 -0.43 -2.13 -4.26
N GLU A 195 0.82 -2.43 -3.92
CA GLU A 195 1.96 -1.57 -4.27
C GLU A 195 2.55 -1.92 -5.64
N GLY A 196 2.06 -2.98 -6.27
CA GLY A 196 2.39 -3.33 -7.64
C GLY A 196 3.81 -3.82 -7.85
N TYR A 197 4.28 -4.75 -7.01
CA TYR A 197 5.64 -5.28 -7.12
C TYR A 197 5.86 -5.92 -8.49
N GLU A 198 6.98 -5.62 -9.15
CA GLU A 198 7.38 -6.31 -10.38
C GLU A 198 8.14 -7.59 -10.02
N LEU A 199 7.39 -8.66 -9.75
CA LEU A 199 7.99 -9.93 -9.37
C LEU A 199 8.73 -10.56 -10.57
N LEU A 200 9.96 -10.98 -10.32
CA LEU A 200 10.75 -11.75 -11.28
C LEU A 200 10.27 -13.20 -11.31
N ASP A 201 9.86 -13.69 -12.49
CA ASP A 201 9.51 -15.09 -12.74
C ASP A 201 10.77 -15.94 -12.92
N VAL A 202 11.51 -16.10 -11.82
CA VAL A 202 12.63 -17.03 -11.73
C VAL A 202 12.13 -18.25 -10.98
N LYS A 203 11.89 -19.35 -11.70
CA LYS A 203 11.47 -20.61 -11.07
C LYS A 203 12.63 -21.20 -10.26
N PRO A 204 12.39 -21.65 -9.01
CA PRO A 204 13.41 -22.38 -8.27
C PRO A 204 13.80 -23.66 -9.01
N ASP A 205 15.10 -23.93 -9.10
CA ASP A 205 15.63 -25.23 -9.47
C ASP A 205 15.81 -26.05 -8.18
N PRO A 206 15.05 -27.16 -7.99
CA PRO A 206 15.15 -27.97 -6.78
C PRO A 206 16.54 -28.57 -6.55
N VAL A 207 17.24 -28.97 -7.60
CA VAL A 207 18.55 -29.61 -7.51
C VAL A 207 19.59 -28.58 -7.08
N ALA A 208 19.65 -27.45 -7.80
CA ALA A 208 20.55 -26.36 -7.44
C ALA A 208 20.25 -25.80 -6.03
N ARG A 209 18.97 -25.70 -5.67
CA ARG A 209 18.57 -25.25 -4.33
C ARG A 209 19.04 -26.21 -3.25
N GLN A 210 18.92 -27.52 -3.44
CA GLN A 210 19.39 -28.51 -2.47
C GLN A 210 20.91 -28.41 -2.26
N GLU A 211 21.68 -28.19 -3.32
CA GLU A 211 23.13 -27.97 -3.23
C GLU A 211 23.46 -26.68 -2.45
N LEU A 212 22.77 -25.58 -2.75
CA LEU A 212 22.95 -24.29 -2.06
C LEU A 212 22.51 -24.35 -0.59
N GLU A 213 21.48 -25.15 -0.27
CA GLU A 213 21.04 -25.43 1.09
C GLU A 213 22.07 -26.21 1.91
N GLY A 214 23.00 -26.93 1.27
CA GLY A 214 24.14 -27.56 1.92
C GLY A 214 25.26 -26.59 2.34
N ARG A 215 25.32 -25.38 1.76
CA ARG A 215 26.43 -24.42 1.96
C ARG A 215 26.27 -23.55 3.21
N SER A 216 27.36 -23.03 3.77
CA SER A 216 27.30 -22.04 4.85
C SER A 216 26.81 -20.67 4.33
N MET A 217 26.40 -19.76 5.23
CA MET A 217 26.04 -18.39 4.82
C MET A 217 27.20 -17.66 4.15
N ASP A 218 28.42 -17.82 4.67
CA ASP A 218 29.62 -17.17 4.12
C ASP A 218 29.92 -17.67 2.71
N GLN A 219 29.79 -18.98 2.48
CA GLN A 219 29.94 -19.57 1.15
C GLN A 219 28.88 -19.03 0.16
N LEU A 220 27.65 -18.78 0.60
CA LEU A 220 26.62 -18.19 -0.26
C LEU A 220 26.93 -16.71 -0.56
N ILE A 221 27.46 -15.98 0.41
CA ILE A 221 27.90 -14.59 0.24
C ILE A 221 29.06 -14.52 -0.76
N GLU A 222 30.04 -15.41 -0.66
CA GLU A 222 31.15 -15.53 -1.62
C GLU A 222 30.67 -15.81 -3.04
N ILE A 223 29.68 -16.70 -3.21
CA ILE A 223 29.07 -16.97 -4.52
C ILE A 223 28.46 -15.68 -5.09
N ILE A 224 27.67 -14.95 -4.30
CA ILE A 224 27.05 -13.69 -4.72
C ILE A 224 28.12 -12.65 -5.09
N GLN A 225 29.16 -12.48 -4.28
CA GLN A 225 30.22 -11.51 -4.54
C GLN A 225 31.01 -11.85 -5.81
N ARG A 226 31.24 -13.14 -6.07
CA ARG A 226 31.94 -13.61 -7.27
C ARG A 226 31.11 -13.42 -8.52
N GLU A 227 29.81 -13.75 -8.48
CA GLU A 227 28.92 -13.65 -9.64
C GLU A 227 28.47 -12.21 -9.91
N ARG A 228 28.26 -11.41 -8.86
CA ARG A 228 27.84 -10.01 -8.97
C ARG A 228 28.43 -9.14 -7.85
N PRO A 229 29.65 -8.62 -8.05
CA PRO A 229 30.30 -7.74 -7.08
C PRO A 229 29.42 -6.54 -6.69
N GLY A 230 29.34 -6.24 -5.39
CA GLY A 230 28.53 -5.14 -4.86
C GLY A 230 27.03 -5.41 -4.68
N ALA A 231 26.52 -6.59 -5.08
CA ALA A 231 25.09 -6.90 -4.97
C ALA A 231 24.57 -7.11 -3.53
N LEU A 232 25.45 -7.33 -2.55
CA LEU A 232 25.04 -7.68 -1.19
C LEU A 232 24.24 -6.59 -0.49
N ASP A 233 24.64 -5.32 -0.65
CA ASP A 233 23.93 -4.18 -0.07
C ASP A 233 22.53 -4.04 -0.67
N ALA A 234 22.43 -4.21 -2.00
CA ALA A 234 21.17 -4.27 -2.72
C ALA A 234 20.29 -5.44 -2.23
N ILE A 235 20.87 -6.61 -2.01
CA ILE A 235 20.14 -7.81 -1.58
C ILE A 235 19.60 -7.67 -0.15
N GLY A 236 20.37 -7.05 0.76
CA GLY A 236 19.97 -6.80 2.15
C GLY A 236 19.53 -8.06 2.92
N ALA A 237 19.98 -9.24 2.48
CA ALA A 237 19.52 -10.52 2.99
C ALA A 237 20.24 -10.90 4.28
N ARG A 238 19.46 -11.24 5.31
CA ARG A 238 19.96 -11.70 6.62
C ARG A 238 19.69 -13.18 6.88
N THR A 239 19.28 -13.92 5.85
CA THR A 239 18.83 -15.30 5.98
C THR A 239 19.31 -16.13 4.81
N LYS A 240 19.72 -17.36 5.06
CA LYS A 240 20.16 -18.34 4.05
C LYS A 240 19.22 -18.41 2.85
N ARG A 241 17.91 -18.56 3.10
CA ARG A 241 16.88 -18.65 2.05
C ARG A 241 16.84 -17.43 1.10
N ARG A 242 17.09 -16.22 1.61
CA ARG A 242 17.14 -15.00 0.79
C ARG A 242 18.43 -14.91 -0.03
N LEU A 243 19.56 -15.39 0.50
CA LEU A 243 20.81 -15.49 -0.24
C LEU A 243 20.68 -16.49 -1.39
N ILE A 244 20.12 -17.67 -1.12
CA ILE A 244 19.82 -18.69 -2.16
C ILE A 244 18.91 -18.09 -3.24
N ARG A 245 17.85 -17.38 -2.86
CA ARG A 245 16.97 -16.71 -3.83
C ARG A 245 17.69 -15.65 -4.64
N ALA A 246 18.62 -14.90 -4.04
CA ALA A 246 19.41 -13.91 -4.76
C ALA A 246 20.34 -14.58 -5.79
N ILE A 247 20.98 -15.70 -5.42
CA ILE A 247 21.81 -16.49 -6.34
C ILE A 247 20.95 -17.00 -7.51
N GLU A 248 19.76 -17.56 -7.25
CA GLU A 248 18.84 -17.99 -8.31
C GLU A 248 18.50 -16.85 -9.29
N ILE A 249 18.25 -15.64 -8.78
CA ILE A 249 17.93 -14.45 -9.59
C ILE A 249 19.15 -14.02 -10.44
N ILE A 250 20.34 -14.00 -9.84
CA ILE A 250 21.60 -13.63 -10.52
C ILE A 250 21.94 -14.64 -11.62
N GLN A 251 21.83 -15.94 -11.32
CA GLN A 251 22.11 -17.02 -12.28
C GLN A 251 21.11 -17.05 -13.43
N ALA A 252 19.87 -16.61 -13.20
CA ALA A 252 18.88 -16.41 -14.25
C ALA A 252 19.12 -15.14 -15.10
N GLY A 253 20.17 -14.36 -14.81
CA GLY A 253 20.58 -13.18 -15.57
C GLY A 253 19.85 -11.89 -15.22
N PHE A 254 19.07 -11.86 -14.14
CA PHE A 254 18.33 -10.66 -13.73
C PHE A 254 19.13 -9.79 -12.75
N ASP A 255 18.83 -8.48 -12.72
CA ASP A 255 19.27 -7.62 -11.63
C ASP A 255 18.36 -7.80 -10.41
N TYR A 256 18.94 -7.90 -9.21
CA TYR A 256 18.17 -7.94 -7.99
C TYR A 256 17.41 -6.62 -7.75
N GLU A 257 17.91 -5.50 -8.25
CA GLU A 257 17.19 -4.22 -8.24
C GLU A 257 15.90 -4.26 -9.07
N ASP A 258 15.82 -5.10 -10.11
CA ASP A 258 14.59 -5.26 -10.89
C ASP A 258 13.47 -5.87 -10.05
N ALA A 259 13.80 -6.75 -9.10
CA ALA A 259 12.84 -7.31 -8.15
C ALA A 259 12.29 -6.28 -7.14
N LYS A 260 12.87 -5.08 -7.06
CA LYS A 260 12.40 -3.97 -6.22
C LYS A 260 11.51 -2.98 -6.94
N ARG A 261 11.41 -3.08 -8.29
CA ARG A 261 10.57 -2.19 -9.08
C ARG A 261 9.10 -2.34 -8.69
N LYS A 262 8.37 -1.23 -8.80
CA LYS A 262 6.95 -1.15 -8.50
C LYS A 262 6.23 -0.43 -9.63
N SER A 263 5.14 -1.01 -10.10
CA SER A 263 4.25 -0.44 -11.10
C SER A 263 2.85 -0.30 -10.49
N ARG A 264 2.41 0.95 -10.29
CA ARG A 264 1.07 1.20 -9.76
C ARG A 264 0.02 0.74 -10.78
N ARG A 265 -0.60 -0.42 -10.53
CA ARG A 265 -1.65 -1.02 -11.38
C ARG A 265 -3.06 -0.76 -10.89
N LEU A 266 -3.21 -0.48 -9.59
CA LEU A 266 -4.50 -0.34 -8.90
C LEU A 266 -4.53 1.00 -8.18
N ASP A 267 -5.73 1.53 -7.98
CA ASP A 267 -5.99 2.58 -6.99
C ASP A 267 -6.58 1.92 -5.75
N ALA A 268 -5.93 2.04 -4.60
CA ALA A 268 -6.22 1.20 -3.45
C ALA A 268 -6.40 2.02 -2.18
N LEU A 269 -7.52 1.81 -1.49
CA LEU A 269 -7.72 2.28 -0.11
C LEU A 269 -7.40 1.16 0.86
N MET A 270 -6.30 1.32 1.61
CA MET A 270 -5.91 0.38 2.66
C MET A 270 -6.57 0.75 3.99
N ILE A 271 -7.30 -0.21 4.59
CA ILE A 271 -7.95 -0.07 5.89
C ILE A 271 -7.39 -1.12 6.84
N GLY A 272 -6.77 -0.66 7.92
CA GLY A 272 -6.18 -1.49 8.97
C GLY A 272 -7.12 -1.64 10.15
N VAL A 273 -7.54 -2.87 10.45
CA VAL A 273 -8.37 -3.17 11.62
C VAL A 273 -7.48 -3.43 12.83
N GLN A 274 -7.64 -2.63 13.88
CA GLN A 274 -6.88 -2.76 15.12
C GLN A 274 -7.77 -2.84 16.37
N TRP A 275 -7.22 -3.49 17.39
CA TRP A 275 -7.83 -3.61 18.71
C TRP A 275 -6.78 -3.29 19.76
N GLU A 276 -7.22 -2.86 20.94
CA GLU A 276 -6.37 -2.85 22.12
C GLU A 276 -5.82 -4.26 22.39
N LYS A 277 -4.61 -4.31 22.93
CA LYS A 277 -3.84 -5.55 23.09
C LYS A 277 -4.61 -6.63 23.84
N ASP A 278 -5.27 -6.26 24.94
CA ASP A 278 -5.96 -7.22 25.80
C ASP A 278 -7.26 -7.73 25.16
N ILE A 279 -7.95 -6.87 24.40
CA ILE A 279 -9.11 -7.27 23.60
C ILE A 279 -8.67 -8.24 22.50
N LEU A 280 -7.60 -7.92 21.78
CA LEU A 280 -7.07 -8.79 20.72
C LEU A 280 -6.65 -10.16 21.27
N HIS A 281 -5.96 -10.19 22.42
CA HIS A 281 -5.53 -11.44 23.05
C HIS A 281 -6.72 -12.31 23.47
N ARG A 282 -7.76 -11.71 24.05
CA ARG A 282 -9.01 -12.41 24.38
C ARG A 282 -9.69 -12.97 23.14
N ARG A 283 -9.81 -12.18 22.07
CA ARG A 283 -10.37 -12.65 20.79
C ARG A 283 -9.57 -13.80 20.16
N ILE A 284 -8.24 -13.76 20.26
CA ILE A 284 -7.36 -14.86 19.83
C ILE A 284 -7.66 -16.12 20.62
N ARG A 285 -7.77 -16.01 21.96
CA ARG A 285 -8.11 -17.12 22.84
C ARG A 285 -9.45 -17.75 22.48
N GLU A 286 -10.51 -16.94 22.46
CA GLU A 286 -11.87 -17.40 22.15
C GLU A 286 -11.93 -18.09 20.78
N ARG A 287 -11.25 -17.54 19.78
CA ARG A 287 -11.17 -18.13 18.44
C ARG A 287 -10.41 -19.46 18.43
N LEU A 288 -9.32 -19.58 19.19
CA LEU A 288 -8.55 -20.82 19.31
C LEU A 288 -9.39 -21.93 19.95
N TYR A 289 -9.99 -21.65 21.11
CA TYR A 289 -10.81 -22.63 21.83
C TYR A 289 -12.00 -23.10 20.98
N ARG A 290 -12.72 -22.16 20.35
CA ARG A 290 -13.84 -22.49 19.45
C ARG A 290 -13.43 -23.46 18.34
N ARG A 291 -12.25 -23.29 17.75
CA ARG A 291 -11.77 -24.18 16.67
C ARG A 291 -11.37 -25.55 17.18
N LEU A 292 -10.73 -25.61 18.34
CA LEU A 292 -10.42 -26.88 18.99
C LEU A 292 -11.72 -27.65 19.30
N GLU A 293 -12.77 -26.97 19.75
CA GLU A 293 -14.09 -27.56 19.99
C GLU A 293 -14.80 -27.99 18.70
N GLN A 294 -14.55 -27.30 17.58
CA GLN A 294 -15.08 -27.64 16.25
C GLN A 294 -14.37 -28.81 15.56
N GLY A 295 -13.35 -29.41 16.18
CA GLY A 295 -12.65 -30.55 15.62
C GLY A 295 -11.34 -30.21 14.88
N MET A 296 -10.65 -29.12 15.26
CA MET A 296 -9.42 -28.72 14.56
C MET A 296 -8.28 -29.74 14.70
N ILE A 297 -8.26 -30.57 15.76
CA ILE A 297 -7.26 -31.63 15.90
C ILE A 297 -7.58 -32.78 14.94
N GLU A 298 -8.86 -33.13 14.89
CA GLU A 298 -9.47 -34.17 14.08
C GLU A 298 -9.31 -33.84 12.57
N GLU A 299 -9.36 -32.57 12.18
CA GLU A 299 -9.00 -32.13 10.83
C GLU A 299 -7.57 -32.55 10.45
N VAL A 300 -6.60 -32.36 11.36
CA VAL A 300 -5.20 -32.72 11.10
C VAL A 300 -5.01 -34.24 11.08
N GLU A 301 -5.68 -34.97 11.97
CA GLU A 301 -5.70 -36.44 11.94
C GLU A 301 -6.27 -36.98 10.63
N GLY A 302 -7.39 -36.42 10.17
CA GLY A 302 -8.03 -36.78 8.90
C GLY A 302 -7.13 -36.49 7.71
N LEU A 303 -6.47 -35.33 7.65
CA LEU A 303 -5.51 -35.01 6.60
C LEU A 303 -4.36 -36.03 6.56
N ARG A 304 -3.81 -36.42 7.72
CA ARG A 304 -2.75 -37.45 7.80
C ARG A 304 -3.24 -38.81 7.35
N ALA A 305 -4.43 -39.23 7.79
CA ALA A 305 -5.06 -40.48 7.39
C ALA A 305 -5.29 -40.55 5.87
N ASN A 306 -5.61 -39.41 5.25
CA ASN A 306 -5.80 -39.26 3.80
C ASN A 306 -4.48 -39.07 3.03
N GLY A 307 -3.33 -39.37 3.63
CA GLY A 307 -2.04 -39.38 2.95
C GLY A 307 -1.39 -38.00 2.78
N VAL A 308 -1.87 -36.96 3.47
CA VAL A 308 -1.13 -35.68 3.52
C VAL A 308 0.09 -35.85 4.43
N PRO A 309 1.30 -35.60 3.94
CA PRO A 309 2.49 -35.95 4.67
C PRO A 309 2.80 -34.97 5.82
N ASP A 310 3.37 -35.49 6.91
CA ASP A 310 3.76 -34.71 8.09
C ASP A 310 4.64 -33.50 7.74
N ARG A 311 5.56 -33.63 6.76
CA ARG A 311 6.40 -32.50 6.28
C ARG A 311 5.57 -31.32 5.76
N PHE A 312 4.46 -31.61 5.08
CA PHE A 312 3.60 -30.61 4.48
C PHE A 312 2.80 -29.90 5.58
N LEU A 313 2.15 -30.67 6.47
CA LEU A 313 1.40 -30.13 7.61
C LEU A 313 2.30 -29.29 8.53
N PHE A 314 3.53 -29.73 8.75
CA PHE A 314 4.52 -28.95 9.50
C PHE A 314 4.85 -27.59 8.85
N ALA A 315 4.86 -27.53 7.51
CA ALA A 315 5.05 -26.29 6.76
C ALA A 315 3.79 -25.39 6.75
N MET A 316 2.61 -25.94 7.06
CA MET A 316 1.31 -25.27 6.97
C MET A 316 0.95 -24.27 8.06
N GLY A 317 1.80 -24.07 9.07
CA GLY A 317 1.77 -22.85 9.88
C GLY A 317 1.84 -23.14 11.36
N LEU A 318 1.21 -22.30 12.19
CA LEU A 318 1.28 -22.45 13.64
C LEU A 318 0.38 -23.60 14.11
N GLU A 319 -0.87 -23.60 13.67
CA GLU A 319 -1.91 -24.53 14.09
C GLU A 319 -1.57 -25.96 13.64
N TYR A 320 -1.42 -26.19 12.33
CA TYR A 320 -1.08 -27.53 11.81
C TYR A 320 0.23 -28.07 12.37
N ARG A 321 1.26 -27.23 12.55
CA ARG A 321 2.53 -27.66 13.14
C ARG A 321 2.38 -28.05 14.60
N ALA A 322 1.74 -27.19 15.40
CA ALA A 322 1.58 -27.44 16.82
C ALA A 322 0.70 -28.67 17.07
N ILE A 323 -0.37 -28.85 16.28
CA ILE A 323 -1.23 -30.03 16.36
C ILE A 323 -0.46 -31.28 15.95
N LEU A 324 0.29 -31.25 14.84
CA LEU A 324 1.12 -32.38 14.43
C LEU A 324 2.11 -32.79 15.53
N GLN A 325 2.81 -31.81 16.12
CA GLN A 325 3.73 -32.06 17.23
C GLN A 325 3.01 -32.61 18.47
N TYR A 326 1.78 -32.16 18.74
CA TYR A 326 0.93 -32.69 19.80
C TYR A 326 0.54 -34.15 19.56
N LEU A 327 0.09 -34.47 18.35
CA LEU A 327 -0.26 -35.84 17.96
C LEU A 327 0.94 -36.79 18.01
N GLN A 328 2.17 -36.27 17.88
CA GLN A 328 3.42 -37.02 17.99
C GLN A 328 3.95 -37.12 19.44
N GLY A 329 3.20 -36.62 20.43
CA GLY A 329 3.62 -36.66 21.85
C GLY A 329 4.66 -35.61 22.24
N GLY A 330 4.84 -34.56 21.43
CA GLY A 330 5.82 -33.49 21.66
C GLY A 330 5.45 -32.49 22.76
N TYR A 331 4.31 -32.66 23.44
CA TYR A 331 3.86 -31.80 24.53
C TYR A 331 3.50 -32.62 25.78
N PRO A 332 3.82 -32.14 27.00
CA PRO A 332 3.51 -32.85 28.25
C PRO A 332 2.01 -33.03 28.53
N SER A 333 1.17 -32.11 28.04
CA SER A 333 -0.27 -32.16 28.24
C SER A 333 -1.00 -31.38 27.15
N ARG A 334 -2.31 -31.63 27.00
CA ARG A 334 -3.18 -30.87 26.11
C ARG A 334 -3.18 -29.38 26.45
N GLN A 335 -3.19 -29.02 27.74
CA GLN A 335 -3.16 -27.63 28.16
C GLN A 335 -1.84 -26.95 27.78
N HIS A 336 -0.70 -27.63 27.95
CA HIS A 336 0.60 -27.09 27.55
C HIS A 336 0.70 -26.84 26.04
N PHE A 337 0.14 -27.74 25.22
CA PHE A 337 -0.02 -27.53 23.78
C PHE A 337 -0.85 -26.26 23.47
N ILE A 338 -2.01 -26.11 24.11
CA ILE A 338 -2.90 -24.96 23.89
C ILE A 338 -2.22 -23.65 24.28
N ASP A 339 -1.55 -23.60 25.43
CA ASP A 339 -0.86 -22.40 25.92
C ASP A 339 0.30 -22.00 25.00
N HIS A 340 1.04 -22.99 24.50
CA HIS A 340 2.11 -22.78 23.52
C HIS A 340 1.55 -22.25 22.18
N LEU A 341 0.47 -22.84 21.69
CA LEU A 341 -0.18 -22.41 20.45
C LEU A 341 -0.78 -20.99 20.59
N GLU A 342 -1.47 -20.69 21.69
CA GLU A 342 -2.00 -19.36 21.99
C GLU A 342 -0.86 -18.31 21.99
N THR A 343 0.25 -18.62 22.66
CA THR A 343 1.44 -17.76 22.70
C THR A 343 2.00 -17.52 21.30
N SER A 344 2.10 -18.58 20.50
CA SER A 344 2.60 -18.51 19.12
C SER A 344 1.72 -17.64 18.22
N ILE A 345 0.38 -17.74 18.36
CA ILE A 345 -0.58 -16.93 17.61
C ILE A 345 -0.47 -15.45 18.03
N ARG A 346 -0.34 -15.16 19.33
CA ARG A 346 -0.13 -13.78 19.83
C ARG A 346 1.16 -13.17 19.28
N GLN A 347 2.26 -13.92 19.26
CA GLN A 347 3.53 -13.47 18.68
C GLN A 347 3.40 -13.22 17.17
N PHE A 348 2.65 -14.06 16.46
CA PHE A 348 2.37 -13.86 15.04
C PHE A 348 1.52 -12.61 14.78
N ALA A 349 0.46 -12.39 15.56
CA ALA A 349 -0.33 -11.16 15.52
C ALA A 349 0.53 -9.92 15.74
N LYS A 350 1.48 -9.97 16.70
CA LYS A 350 2.46 -8.90 16.92
C LYS A 350 3.32 -8.65 15.70
N ARG A 351 3.87 -9.70 15.06
CA ARG A 351 4.68 -9.58 13.83
C ARG A 351 3.87 -8.98 12.68
N GLN A 352 2.61 -9.38 12.51
CA GLN A 352 1.71 -8.79 11.51
C GLN A 352 1.54 -7.29 11.76
N MET A 353 1.28 -6.88 13.01
CA MET A 353 1.15 -5.46 13.36
C MET A 353 2.43 -4.68 13.14
N THR A 354 3.60 -5.21 13.51
CA THR A 354 4.89 -4.58 13.23
C THR A 354 5.08 -4.37 11.73
N TRP A 355 4.74 -5.38 10.92
CA TRP A 355 4.84 -5.29 9.46
C TRP A 355 3.91 -4.22 8.88
N PHE A 356 2.64 -4.17 9.31
CA PHE A 356 1.67 -3.19 8.80
C PHE A 356 1.97 -1.77 9.28
N ARG A 357 2.37 -1.56 10.54
CA ARG A 357 2.73 -0.23 11.07
C ARG A 357 3.93 0.40 10.37
N GLY A 358 4.84 -0.43 9.85
CA GLY A 358 5.98 0.03 9.06
C GLY A 358 5.63 0.47 7.63
N ARG A 359 4.34 0.46 7.24
CA ARG A 359 3.89 0.86 5.91
C ARG A 359 3.03 2.13 5.93
N PRO A 360 3.34 3.13 5.09
CA PRO A 360 2.51 4.32 4.96
C PRO A 360 1.18 4.01 4.24
N GLY A 361 0.20 4.91 4.38
CA GLY A 361 -1.05 4.85 3.60
C GLY A 361 -2.14 3.93 4.16
N ILE A 362 -1.93 3.29 5.31
CA ILE A 362 -2.96 2.49 5.99
C ILE A 362 -3.83 3.40 6.85
N THR A 363 -5.14 3.36 6.62
CA THR A 363 -6.13 4.01 7.49
C THR A 363 -6.47 3.08 8.63
N TRP A 364 -6.00 3.37 9.84
CA TRP A 364 -6.25 2.53 11.01
C TRP A 364 -7.61 2.84 11.62
N VAL A 365 -8.44 1.81 11.80
CA VAL A 365 -9.78 1.88 12.37
C VAL A 365 -9.86 0.91 13.54
N ALA A 366 -10.40 1.37 14.66
CA ALA A 366 -10.69 0.50 15.79
C ALA A 366 -11.75 -0.52 15.37
N GLY A 367 -11.59 -1.79 15.78
CA GLY A 367 -12.50 -2.84 15.33
C GLY A 367 -13.96 -2.66 15.78
N ALA A 368 -14.23 -1.81 16.78
CA ALA A 368 -15.58 -1.41 17.17
C ALA A 368 -16.21 -0.37 16.21
N ASP A 369 -15.40 0.36 15.47
CA ASP A 369 -15.81 1.55 14.68
C ASP A 369 -15.75 1.31 13.17
N LEU A 370 -15.74 0.03 12.75
CA LEU A 370 -15.57 -0.36 11.35
C LEU A 370 -16.65 0.19 10.42
N LEU A 371 -17.88 0.28 10.90
CA LEU A 371 -19.02 0.84 10.16
C LEU A 371 -19.42 2.23 10.67
N SER A 372 -18.55 2.90 11.43
CA SER A 372 -18.82 4.26 11.89
C SER A 372 -18.93 5.23 10.70
N PRO A 373 -19.70 6.34 10.83
CA PRO A 373 -19.85 7.32 9.76
C PRO A 373 -18.51 7.81 9.17
N PRO A 374 -17.47 8.16 9.97
CA PRO A 374 -16.19 8.59 9.41
C PRO A 374 -15.50 7.55 8.54
N THR A 375 -15.56 6.27 8.94
CA THR A 375 -14.99 5.17 8.13
C THR A 375 -15.75 4.99 6.83
N MET A 376 -17.10 5.01 6.90
CA MET A 376 -17.96 4.82 5.75
C MET A 376 -17.86 5.98 4.75
N ASP A 377 -17.78 7.21 5.22
CA ASP A 377 -17.66 8.41 4.36
C ASP A 377 -16.32 8.42 3.63
N ARG A 378 -15.25 7.95 4.28
CA ARG A 378 -13.95 7.79 3.64
C ARG A 378 -13.98 6.73 2.53
N ILE A 379 -14.67 5.61 2.76
CA ILE A 379 -14.85 4.57 1.73
C ILE A 379 -15.67 5.12 0.57
N ARG A 380 -16.82 5.75 0.84
CA ARG A 380 -17.66 6.37 -0.22
C ARG A 380 -16.89 7.39 -1.02
N SER A 381 -16.19 8.32 -0.36
CA SER A 381 -15.36 9.31 -1.04
C SER A 381 -14.31 8.65 -1.93
N PHE A 382 -13.61 7.62 -1.44
CA PHE A 382 -12.67 6.88 -2.27
C PHE A 382 -13.35 6.23 -3.49
N LEU A 383 -14.51 5.60 -3.32
CA LEU A 383 -15.23 4.93 -4.41
C LEU A 383 -15.87 5.89 -5.41
N GLU A 384 -16.28 7.08 -4.99
CA GLU A 384 -16.90 8.12 -5.82
C GLU A 384 -15.86 8.96 -6.59
N ASN A 385 -14.66 9.18 -6.03
CA ASN A 385 -13.60 9.98 -6.68
C ASN A 385 -13.03 9.27 -7.92
N GLU A 386 -13.49 9.52 -9.15
CA GLU A 386 -13.02 8.85 -10.38
C GLU A 386 -11.49 8.62 -10.39
N SER A 387 -11.06 7.38 -10.74
CA SER A 387 -9.65 6.99 -10.70
C SER A 387 -8.82 7.99 -11.50
N SER A 388 -7.87 8.62 -10.82
CA SER A 388 -7.03 9.69 -11.33
C SER A 388 -6.14 9.24 -12.49
N ASP A 389 -6.66 9.33 -13.71
CA ASP A 389 -5.85 9.65 -14.88
C ASP A 389 -6.68 10.49 -15.85
N HIS A 390 -6.62 11.82 -15.68
CA HIS A 390 -6.87 12.87 -16.68
C HIS A 390 -6.72 14.22 -15.96
N ARG A 391 -5.66 15.00 -16.19
CA ARG A 391 -5.60 15.97 -17.31
C ARG A 391 -7.00 16.23 -17.90
N THR A 392 -7.47 17.46 -17.71
CA THR A 392 -8.67 18.07 -18.37
C THR A 392 -10.07 17.67 -17.87
N ARG A 393 -10.44 18.33 -16.75
CA ARG A 393 -11.73 19.00 -16.40
C ARG A 393 -13.07 18.31 -16.73
N GLY A 394 -13.90 18.10 -15.69
CA GLY A 394 -15.26 18.68 -15.70
C GLY A 394 -16.44 18.04 -14.94
N PHE A 395 -16.35 17.60 -13.67
CA PHE A 395 -17.44 17.75 -12.68
C PHE A 395 -16.88 17.64 -11.24
N GLN A 396 -17.43 18.40 -10.28
CA GLN A 396 -16.70 19.02 -9.16
C GLN A 396 -16.28 18.08 -7.98
N PRO A 397 -15.02 18.17 -7.50
CA PRO A 397 -14.57 17.48 -6.28
C PRO A 397 -14.97 18.26 -5.02
N MET A 398 -15.18 17.55 -3.90
CA MET A 398 -15.05 18.19 -2.58
C MET A 398 -13.63 18.76 -2.50
N ASN A 399 -13.57 20.09 -2.53
CA ASN A 399 -12.40 20.92 -2.80
C ASN A 399 -11.28 20.63 -1.77
N LYS A 400 -10.38 19.66 -2.03
CA LYS A 400 -9.19 19.46 -1.20
C LYS A 400 -8.25 20.63 -1.44
N LYS A 401 -8.38 21.65 -0.59
CA LYS A 401 -7.54 22.85 -0.56
C LYS A 401 -6.07 22.44 -0.53
N ASN A 402 -5.23 22.98 -1.42
CA ASN A 402 -3.79 22.73 -1.41
C ASN A 402 -2.98 23.94 -0.93
N VAL A 403 -1.91 23.68 -0.18
CA VAL A 403 -1.11 24.72 0.48
C VAL A 403 0.34 24.63 0.05
N LEU A 404 0.96 25.78 -0.21
CA LEU A 404 2.39 25.91 -0.41
C LEU A 404 3.01 26.72 0.74
N VAL A 405 4.07 26.19 1.35
CA VAL A 405 4.89 26.92 2.32
C VAL A 405 6.22 27.28 1.67
N ILE A 406 6.53 28.57 1.59
CA ILE A 406 7.71 29.07 0.87
C ILE A 406 8.85 29.22 1.86
N LEU A 407 9.93 28.46 1.67
CA LEU A 407 11.10 28.42 2.55
C LEU A 407 12.31 29.06 1.86
N GLY A 408 12.96 29.99 2.54
CA GLY A 408 14.28 30.52 2.19
C GLY A 408 15.27 30.32 3.34
N ASN A 409 16.57 30.37 3.04
CA ASN A 409 17.59 30.24 4.08
C ASN A 409 17.40 31.28 5.19
N GLY A 410 17.50 30.84 6.45
CA GLY A 410 17.23 31.66 7.62
C GLY A 410 15.75 31.79 7.97
N PHE A 411 14.87 30.92 7.46
CA PHE A 411 13.50 30.82 7.96
C PHE A 411 13.48 30.40 9.44
N GLU A 412 12.46 30.82 10.20
CA GLU A 412 12.25 30.33 11.56
C GLU A 412 11.58 28.94 11.51
N GLU A 413 12.25 27.94 12.09
CA GLU A 413 11.85 26.54 12.02
C GLU A 413 10.44 26.25 12.56
N ILE A 414 10.08 26.77 13.74
CA ILE A 414 8.77 26.51 14.35
C ILE A 414 7.66 27.21 13.58
N GLU A 415 7.94 28.40 13.04
CA GLU A 415 6.98 29.18 12.25
C GLU A 415 6.63 28.51 10.91
N ALA A 416 7.52 27.66 10.39
CA ALA A 416 7.26 26.85 9.20
C ALA A 416 6.71 25.46 9.54
N LEU A 417 7.39 24.72 10.42
CA LEU A 417 7.13 23.30 10.63
C LEU A 417 5.87 23.04 11.45
N ALA A 418 5.53 23.92 12.40
CA ALA A 418 4.31 23.74 13.19
C ALA A 418 3.04 23.89 12.31
N PRO A 419 2.88 24.94 11.47
CA PRO A 419 1.77 24.99 10.53
C PRO A 419 1.72 23.80 9.56
N VAL A 420 2.88 23.35 9.04
CA VAL A 420 2.95 22.18 8.16
C VAL A 420 2.46 20.90 8.85
N ASP A 421 2.88 20.66 10.10
CA ASP A 421 2.42 19.51 10.89
C ASP A 421 0.89 19.56 11.11
N LEU A 422 0.36 20.72 11.51
CA LEU A 422 -1.07 20.88 11.79
C LEU A 422 -1.94 20.74 10.54
N LEU A 423 -1.51 21.32 9.41
CA LEU A 423 -2.19 21.15 8.12
C LEU A 423 -2.19 19.67 7.68
N ARG A 424 -1.07 18.96 7.87
CA ARG A 424 -0.97 17.53 7.54
C ARG A 424 -1.85 16.67 8.45
N ARG A 425 -1.94 16.98 9.76
CA ARG A 425 -2.88 16.31 10.69
C ARG A 425 -4.33 16.55 10.30
N ALA A 426 -4.66 17.75 9.83
CA ALA A 426 -5.96 18.11 9.27
C ALA A 426 -6.23 17.49 7.89
N GLN A 427 -5.31 16.67 7.36
CA GLN A 427 -5.38 16.09 6.00
C GLN A 427 -5.48 17.14 4.89
N VAL A 428 -5.01 18.37 5.12
CA VAL A 428 -4.88 19.42 4.11
C VAL A 428 -3.54 19.21 3.37
N PRO A 429 -3.56 18.90 2.06
CA PRO A 429 -2.33 18.76 1.28
C PRO A 429 -1.44 20.00 1.37
N CYS A 430 -0.23 19.83 1.87
CA CYS A 430 0.71 20.92 2.12
C CYS A 430 2.11 20.53 1.62
N GLN A 431 2.68 21.34 0.74
CA GLN A 431 4.03 21.19 0.20
C GLN A 431 4.94 22.32 0.68
N THR A 432 6.20 22.03 0.95
CA THR A 432 7.24 23.04 1.15
C THR A 432 8.01 23.30 -0.15
N ALA A 433 8.32 24.56 -0.44
CA ALA A 433 9.11 24.95 -1.60
C ALA A 433 10.37 25.70 -1.19
N SER A 434 11.53 25.24 -1.66
CA SER A 434 12.80 25.96 -1.48
C SER A 434 12.94 27.07 -2.52
N VAL A 435 13.19 28.31 -2.10
CA VAL A 435 13.58 29.40 -3.01
C VAL A 435 15.07 29.45 -3.31
N GLU A 436 15.85 28.49 -2.79
CA GLU A 436 17.28 28.36 -3.04
C GLU A 436 17.54 27.51 -4.29
N SER A 437 18.80 27.44 -4.75
CA SER A 437 19.19 26.59 -5.88
C SER A 437 19.06 25.10 -5.59
N GLU A 438 19.08 24.73 -4.31
CA GLU A 438 18.92 23.36 -3.82
C GLU A 438 17.62 23.21 -3.03
N ARG A 439 17.13 21.97 -2.90
CA ARG A 439 15.95 21.67 -2.08
C ARG A 439 16.25 21.72 -0.59
N LEU A 440 17.51 21.65 -0.18
CA LEU A 440 17.91 21.72 1.22
C LEU A 440 17.97 23.18 1.69
N VAL A 441 17.11 23.54 2.63
CA VAL A 441 17.02 24.90 3.20
C VAL A 441 17.49 24.87 4.65
N THR A 442 18.32 25.83 5.04
CA THR A 442 18.83 25.93 6.42
C THR A 442 18.03 26.96 7.20
N GLY A 443 17.42 26.55 8.31
CA GLY A 443 16.69 27.42 9.22
C GLY A 443 17.60 28.30 10.08
N ARG A 444 17.01 29.25 10.80
CA ARG A 444 17.70 30.26 11.62
C ARG A 444 18.67 29.63 12.63
N ASN A 445 18.32 28.48 13.19
CA ASN A 445 19.10 27.79 14.22
C ASN A 445 19.97 26.67 13.64
N GLY A 446 20.16 26.63 12.32
CA GLY A 446 21.02 25.66 11.64
C GLY A 446 20.35 24.31 11.34
N VAL A 447 19.05 24.16 11.60
CA VAL A 447 18.30 22.96 11.22
C VAL A 447 18.12 22.94 9.71
N ARG A 448 18.50 21.84 9.05
CA ARG A 448 18.34 21.68 7.60
C ARG A 448 17.07 20.90 7.29
N VAL A 449 16.22 21.48 6.45
CA VAL A 449 14.96 20.89 5.99
C VAL A 449 15.03 20.70 4.47
N GLU A 450 14.80 19.49 4.00
CA GLU A 450 14.64 19.23 2.57
C GLU A 450 13.21 19.57 2.14
N ALA A 451 13.06 20.57 1.28
CA ALA A 451 11.77 21.00 0.75
C ALA A 451 11.17 19.95 -0.20
N ASP A 452 9.84 19.88 -0.27
CA ASP A 452 9.10 18.94 -1.12
C ASP A 452 9.26 19.23 -2.63
N VAL A 453 9.60 20.45 -3.01
CA VAL A 453 9.86 20.89 -4.40
C VAL A 453 10.83 22.07 -4.43
N ALA A 454 11.47 22.33 -5.57
CA ALA A 454 12.08 23.63 -5.82
C ALA A 454 10.99 24.65 -6.19
N PHE A 455 11.14 25.91 -5.74
CA PHE A 455 10.18 26.98 -6.01
C PHE A 455 9.96 27.21 -7.51
N GLU A 456 11.01 27.08 -8.31
CA GLU A 456 10.95 27.25 -9.76
C GLU A 456 9.99 26.25 -10.45
N GLU A 457 9.83 25.05 -9.89
CA GLU A 457 8.92 24.02 -10.42
C GLU A 457 7.42 24.36 -10.20
N VAL A 458 7.15 25.26 -9.26
CA VAL A 458 5.80 25.57 -8.79
C VAL A 458 5.42 27.06 -8.85
N ARG A 459 6.34 27.95 -9.20
CA ARG A 459 6.13 29.42 -9.19
C ARG A 459 4.96 29.92 -10.04
N HIS A 460 4.55 29.15 -11.05
CA HIS A 460 3.42 29.47 -11.93
C HIS A 460 2.14 28.68 -11.60
N ARG A 461 2.16 27.87 -10.54
CA ARG A 461 0.99 27.10 -10.09
C ARG A 461 0.18 27.93 -9.10
N THR A 462 -1.14 27.81 -9.17
CA THR A 462 -2.05 28.36 -8.16
C THR A 462 -2.30 27.33 -7.07
N PHE A 463 -2.15 27.77 -5.82
CA PHE A 463 -2.51 27.05 -4.61
C PHE A 463 -3.70 27.72 -3.93
N ASP A 464 -4.42 26.99 -3.09
CA ASP A 464 -5.50 27.55 -2.29
C ASP A 464 -5.01 28.38 -1.10
N ALA A 465 -3.78 28.11 -0.62
CA ALA A 465 -3.07 28.96 0.31
C ALA A 465 -1.56 29.06 0.04
N LEU A 466 -0.99 30.23 0.28
CA LEU A 466 0.46 30.43 0.42
C LEU A 466 0.84 30.81 1.84
N ILE A 467 1.79 30.11 2.45
CA ILE A 467 2.26 30.41 3.81
C ILE A 467 3.72 30.85 3.76
N ILE A 468 4.03 31.94 4.44
CA ILE A 468 5.37 32.51 4.51
C ILE A 468 5.80 32.57 5.98
N PRO A 469 6.73 31.69 6.40
CA PRO A 469 7.35 31.78 7.72
C PRO A 469 8.26 33.01 7.81
N GLY A 470 8.48 33.52 9.02
CA GLY A 470 9.42 34.59 9.26
C GLY A 470 10.85 34.09 9.43
N GLY A 471 11.63 34.80 10.25
CA GLY A 471 13.06 34.59 10.45
C GLY A 471 13.92 35.57 9.63
N PRO A 472 15.24 35.63 9.88
CA PRO A 472 16.15 36.55 9.20
C PRO A 472 16.14 36.41 7.67
N GLY A 473 15.82 35.21 7.16
CA GLY A 473 15.69 34.94 5.72
C GLY A 473 14.62 35.76 4.99
N THR A 474 13.66 36.32 5.73
CA THR A 474 12.59 37.17 5.19
C THR A 474 13.13 38.35 4.36
N MET A 475 14.30 38.90 4.76
CA MET A 475 14.89 40.05 4.09
C MET A 475 15.40 39.75 2.68
N GLU A 476 15.86 38.53 2.44
CA GLU A 476 16.23 38.10 1.09
C GLU A 476 15.01 37.62 0.32
N LEU A 477 14.06 36.97 1.00
CA LEU A 477 12.83 36.47 0.40
C LEU A 477 12.00 37.61 -0.23
N ARG A 478 11.86 38.75 0.46
CA ARG A 478 11.11 39.91 -0.04
C ARG A 478 11.74 40.60 -1.24
N LYS A 479 13.02 40.37 -1.54
CA LYS A 479 13.70 40.88 -2.75
C LYS A 479 13.43 40.00 -3.98
N LYS A 480 12.92 38.78 -3.81
CA LYS A 480 12.69 37.85 -4.91
C LYS A 480 11.39 38.20 -5.63
N THR A 481 11.51 38.87 -6.78
CA THR A 481 10.38 39.30 -7.61
C THR A 481 9.39 38.17 -7.89
N ALA A 482 9.86 36.96 -8.18
CA ALA A 482 9.01 35.81 -8.44
C ALA A 482 8.13 35.40 -7.23
N VAL A 483 8.63 35.57 -6.00
CA VAL A 483 7.85 35.32 -4.78
C VAL A 483 6.77 36.39 -4.62
N LEU A 484 7.13 37.66 -4.80
CA LEU A 484 6.17 38.78 -4.71
C LEU A 484 5.06 38.66 -5.77
N GLU A 485 5.41 38.29 -7.00
CA GLU A 485 4.48 38.04 -8.10
C GLU A 485 3.53 36.89 -7.78
N MET A 486 4.05 35.78 -7.23
CA MET A 486 3.24 34.65 -6.84
C MET A 486 2.23 35.04 -5.76
N VAL A 487 2.67 35.75 -4.71
CA VAL A 487 1.80 36.23 -3.62
C VAL A 487 0.72 37.16 -4.16
N ARG A 488 1.10 38.13 -5.00
CA ARG A 488 0.16 39.07 -5.64
C ARG A 488 -0.86 38.35 -6.51
N ALA A 489 -0.42 37.41 -7.34
CA ALA A 489 -1.28 36.64 -8.22
C ALA A 489 -2.29 35.78 -7.45
N HIS A 490 -1.87 35.16 -6.35
CA HIS A 490 -2.77 34.39 -5.47
C HIS A 490 -3.84 35.29 -4.84
N ARG A 491 -3.47 36.52 -4.48
CA ARG A 491 -4.42 37.48 -3.91
C ARG A 491 -5.41 38.03 -4.91
N GLN A 492 -4.97 38.31 -6.13
CA GLN A 492 -5.86 38.68 -7.23
C GLN A 492 -6.85 37.55 -7.58
N GLN A 493 -6.51 36.30 -7.26
CA GLN A 493 -7.36 35.12 -7.43
C GLN A 493 -8.14 34.73 -6.16
N ASP A 494 -8.24 35.63 -5.17
CA ASP A 494 -8.95 35.44 -3.89
C ASP A 494 -8.49 34.18 -3.11
N LYS A 495 -7.19 33.86 -3.19
CA LYS A 495 -6.58 32.76 -2.43
C LYS A 495 -6.07 33.22 -1.08
N LEU A 496 -6.01 32.28 -0.14
CA LEU A 496 -5.48 32.54 1.19
C LEU A 496 -3.99 32.80 1.10
N VAL A 497 -3.51 33.78 1.86
CA VAL A 497 -2.08 33.90 2.17
C VAL A 497 -1.87 34.14 3.66
N GLY A 498 -0.95 33.39 4.23
CA GLY A 498 -0.55 33.44 5.62
C GLY A 498 0.85 33.99 5.75
N ALA A 499 1.09 34.89 6.71
CA ALA A 499 2.44 35.37 7.02
C ALA A 499 2.63 35.53 8.53
N ILE A 500 3.73 35.03 9.07
CA ILE A 500 4.02 35.04 10.51
C ILE A 500 5.32 35.80 10.80
N CYS A 501 5.37 36.44 11.97
CA CYS A 501 6.55 37.15 12.48
C CYS A 501 6.92 38.35 11.60
N ALA A 502 8.10 38.33 10.99
CA ALA A 502 8.56 39.36 10.06
C ALA A 502 7.98 39.23 8.65
N ALA A 503 7.45 38.06 8.27
CA ALA A 503 6.95 37.78 6.92
C ALA A 503 5.82 38.70 6.40
N PRO A 504 4.99 39.39 7.21
CA PRO A 504 4.01 40.35 6.68
C PRO A 504 4.61 41.45 5.79
N VAL A 505 5.90 41.79 5.91
CA VAL A 505 6.57 42.72 4.98
C VAL A 505 6.67 42.18 3.55
N VAL A 506 6.68 40.85 3.37
CA VAL A 506 6.59 40.25 2.03
C VAL A 506 5.21 40.51 1.42
N LEU A 507 4.16 40.52 2.24
CA LEU A 507 2.81 40.85 1.81
C LEU A 507 2.67 42.34 1.48
N LEU A 508 3.33 43.21 2.24
CA LEU A 508 3.47 44.64 1.93
C LEU A 508 4.12 44.84 0.57
N ASP A 509 5.29 44.26 0.33
CA ASP A 509 6.03 44.41 -0.93
C ASP A 509 5.28 43.79 -2.13
N ALA A 510 4.49 42.73 -1.89
CA ALA A 510 3.61 42.15 -2.89
C ALA A 510 2.38 43.04 -3.20
N GLY A 511 2.13 44.11 -2.45
CA GLY A 511 0.98 45.01 -2.60
C GLY A 511 -0.32 44.44 -2.05
N VAL A 512 -0.23 43.47 -1.13
CA VAL A 512 -1.38 42.88 -0.43
C VAL A 512 -1.71 43.66 0.84
N LEU A 513 -0.69 44.29 1.44
CA LEU A 513 -0.81 45.25 2.53
C LEU A 513 -0.33 46.64 2.05
N PRO A 514 -0.77 47.73 2.69
CA PRO A 514 -1.81 47.79 3.72
C PRO A 514 -3.21 47.70 3.10
N GLY A 515 -4.05 46.81 3.65
CA GLY A 515 -5.45 46.69 3.28
C GLY A 515 -6.21 45.95 4.38
N PRO A 516 -6.08 44.62 4.47
CA PRO A 516 -6.62 43.84 5.59
C PRO A 516 -5.93 44.14 6.93
N ARG A 517 -6.66 43.93 8.03
CA ARG A 517 -6.11 43.91 9.40
C ARG A 517 -5.02 42.85 9.50
N HIS A 518 -3.96 43.17 10.23
CA HIS A 518 -2.79 42.31 10.31
C HIS A 518 -2.06 42.50 11.64
N THR A 519 -1.29 41.49 12.03
CA THR A 519 -0.31 41.53 13.12
C THR A 519 1.05 41.04 12.61
N GLY A 520 2.09 41.17 13.43
CA GLY A 520 3.44 40.77 13.09
C GLY A 520 4.41 41.03 14.23
N HIS A 521 5.66 40.62 14.04
CA HIS A 521 6.70 40.82 15.03
C HIS A 521 7.04 42.31 15.16
N MET A 522 7.43 42.78 16.35
CA MET A 522 7.73 44.21 16.57
C MET A 522 8.82 44.78 15.64
N THR A 523 9.66 43.92 15.04
CA THR A 523 10.75 44.33 14.15
C THR A 523 10.24 45.04 12.90
N ILE A 524 8.98 44.81 12.52
CA ILE A 524 8.41 45.37 11.28
C ILE A 524 7.55 46.62 11.55
N LEU A 525 7.45 47.10 12.80
CA LEU A 525 6.62 48.25 13.17
C LEU A 525 6.95 49.52 12.38
N ASN A 526 8.22 49.74 12.07
CA ASN A 526 8.65 50.91 11.31
C ASN A 526 8.16 50.87 9.85
N GLU A 527 7.97 49.67 9.29
CA GLU A 527 7.51 49.46 7.92
C GLU A 527 6.00 49.26 7.83
N LEU A 528 5.40 48.66 8.88
CA LEU A 528 3.98 48.38 9.04
C LEU A 528 3.52 48.90 10.41
N PRO A 529 3.29 50.22 10.57
CA PRO A 529 2.89 50.81 11.85
C PRO A 529 1.48 50.41 12.30
N GLY A 530 0.66 49.85 11.39
CA GLY A 530 -0.73 49.45 11.62
C GLY A 530 -0.93 48.04 12.20
N ILE A 531 0.11 47.36 12.69
CA ILE A 531 -0.04 45.99 13.24
C ILE A 531 -0.83 45.98 14.55
N GLU A 532 -1.73 45.01 14.70
CA GLU A 532 -2.47 44.76 15.95
C GLU A 532 -1.59 44.04 16.98
N GLN A 533 -0.83 44.82 17.76
CA GLN A 533 0.21 44.31 18.68
C GLN A 533 -0.29 43.36 19.78
N GLY A 534 -1.57 43.48 20.16
CA GLY A 534 -2.20 42.68 21.22
C GLY A 534 -2.75 41.33 20.75
N GLN A 535 -2.86 41.10 19.44
CA GLN A 535 -3.44 39.87 18.88
C GLN A 535 -2.36 38.87 18.52
N ALA A 536 -2.52 37.62 18.98
CA ALA A 536 -1.60 36.53 18.62
C ALA A 536 -1.67 36.19 17.14
N VAL A 537 -2.89 36.13 16.60
CA VAL A 537 -3.23 35.87 15.21
C VAL A 537 -4.33 36.84 14.80
N VAL A 538 -4.20 37.43 13.62
CA VAL A 538 -5.26 38.25 13.00
C VAL A 538 -5.72 37.56 11.72
N VAL A 539 -7.00 37.23 11.67
CA VAL A 539 -7.70 36.72 10.49
C VAL A 539 -8.57 37.85 9.93
N ASP A 540 -8.28 38.28 8.71
CA ASP A 540 -9.10 39.24 7.99
C ASP A 540 -9.34 38.76 6.55
N GLY A 541 -10.55 38.26 6.31
CA GLY A 541 -10.93 37.59 5.08
C GLY A 541 -9.98 36.42 4.78
N LYS A 542 -9.21 36.54 3.71
CA LYS A 542 -8.22 35.52 3.28
C LYS A 542 -6.79 35.85 3.71
N VAL A 543 -6.54 36.97 4.42
CA VAL A 543 -5.26 37.28 5.07
C VAL A 543 -5.25 36.73 6.48
N ILE A 544 -4.25 35.90 6.79
CA ILE A 544 -3.99 35.44 8.14
C ILE A 544 -2.57 35.84 8.51
N THR A 545 -2.42 36.58 9.60
CA THR A 545 -1.09 36.96 10.09
C THR A 545 -0.91 36.61 11.54
N SER A 546 0.33 36.38 11.96
CA SER A 546 0.66 35.98 13.33
C SER A 546 1.92 36.67 13.83
N ARG A 547 2.00 36.90 15.14
CA ARG A 547 2.99 37.77 15.77
C ARG A 547 4.41 37.19 15.78
N GLY A 548 4.58 35.88 15.92
CA GLY A 548 5.91 35.25 15.87
C GLY A 548 5.94 33.80 16.32
N ALA A 549 7.14 33.25 16.52
CA ALA A 549 7.36 31.86 16.94
C ALA A 549 6.46 31.38 18.11
N GLY A 550 6.24 32.21 19.13
CA GLY A 550 5.38 31.89 20.28
C GLY A 550 3.88 31.77 19.96
N THR A 551 3.45 32.12 18.74
CA THR A 551 2.06 32.07 18.26
C THR A 551 1.93 31.19 17.00
N ALA A 552 2.91 30.31 16.75
CA ALA A 552 2.96 29.46 15.55
C ALA A 552 1.90 28.34 15.55
N ILE A 553 1.51 27.85 16.73
CA ILE A 553 0.47 26.82 16.86
C ILE A 553 -0.91 27.44 16.59
N GLU A 554 -1.20 28.58 17.19
CA GLU A 554 -2.42 29.35 16.98
C GLU A 554 -2.55 29.76 15.52
N PHE A 555 -1.44 30.15 14.89
CA PHE A 555 -1.39 30.43 13.46
C PHE A 555 -1.73 29.20 12.62
N GLY A 556 -1.11 28.06 12.91
CA GLY A 556 -1.41 26.80 12.22
C GLY A 556 -2.87 26.36 12.40
N LEU A 557 -3.45 26.51 13.60
CA LEU A 557 -4.86 26.21 13.86
C LEU A 557 -5.80 27.16 13.11
N ALA A 558 -5.48 28.45 13.03
CA ALA A 558 -6.24 29.41 12.23
C ALA A 558 -6.21 29.08 10.73
N LEU A 559 -5.05 28.61 10.21
CA LEU A 559 -4.94 28.11 8.84
C LEU A 559 -5.79 26.86 8.62
N VAL A 560 -5.77 25.91 9.56
CA VAL A 560 -6.62 24.71 9.50
C VAL A 560 -8.10 25.10 9.52
N SER A 561 -8.53 26.00 10.41
CA SER A 561 -9.90 26.48 10.44
C SER A 561 -10.32 27.09 9.10
N ALA A 562 -9.48 27.97 8.54
CA ALA A 562 -9.79 28.65 7.27
C ALA A 562 -9.83 27.72 6.04
N LEU A 563 -9.14 26.57 6.09
CA LEU A 563 -9.00 25.65 4.95
C LEU A 563 -9.84 24.38 5.07
N ALA A 564 -10.08 23.91 6.30
CA ALA A 564 -10.75 22.65 6.61
C ALA A 564 -11.94 22.79 7.57
N GLY A 565 -12.14 23.97 8.18
CA GLY A 565 -13.25 24.26 9.10
C GLY A 565 -12.89 24.19 10.58
N GLU A 566 -13.69 24.88 11.40
CA GLU A 566 -13.51 25.01 12.85
C GLU A 566 -13.50 23.66 13.59
N GLU A 567 -14.35 22.72 13.17
CA GLU A 567 -14.43 21.40 13.82
C GLU A 567 -13.12 20.61 13.66
N VAL A 568 -12.53 20.65 12.46
CA VAL A 568 -11.24 19.99 12.17
C VAL A 568 -10.11 20.66 12.95
N ALA A 569 -10.12 21.99 13.04
CA ALA A 569 -9.16 22.73 13.85
C ALA A 569 -9.25 22.33 15.34
N ALA A 570 -10.45 22.20 15.88
CA ALA A 570 -10.67 21.77 17.26
C ALA A 570 -10.21 20.33 17.52
N GLU A 571 -10.41 19.41 16.56
CA GLU A 571 -9.91 18.04 16.65
C GLU A 571 -8.37 17.99 16.65
N VAL A 572 -7.75 18.74 15.72
CA VAL A 572 -6.28 18.84 15.64
C VAL A 572 -5.71 19.45 16.92
N ALA A 573 -6.33 20.51 17.47
CA ALA A 573 -5.93 21.12 18.73
C ALA A 573 -5.95 20.13 19.91
N LYS A 574 -6.99 19.28 20.00
CA LYS A 574 -7.05 18.20 21.01
C LYS A 574 -5.90 17.20 20.84
N SER A 575 -5.51 16.88 19.61
CA SER A 575 -4.43 15.93 19.31
C SER A 575 -3.03 16.38 19.75
N ILE A 576 -2.84 17.69 19.98
CA ILE A 576 -1.57 18.28 20.42
C ILE A 576 -1.60 18.77 21.88
N HIS A 577 -2.64 18.40 22.65
CA HIS A 577 -2.85 18.87 24.02
C HIS A 577 -2.82 20.41 24.16
N HIS A 578 -3.25 21.14 23.13
CA HIS A 578 -3.38 22.59 23.21
C HIS A 578 -4.59 22.96 24.06
N GLY A 579 -4.46 23.96 24.94
CA GLY A 579 -5.55 24.45 25.80
C GLY A 579 -6.74 24.93 24.96
N LYS A 580 -7.94 25.02 25.57
CA LYS A 580 -9.17 25.44 24.88
C LYS A 580 -8.94 26.76 24.10
N LEU A 581 -9.25 26.72 22.80
CA LEU A 581 -9.34 27.86 21.87
C LEU A 581 -10.31 28.94 22.38
#